data_AF-A0A6J5ESX5-F1
#
_entry.id   AF-A0A6J5ESX5-F1
#
_cell.length_a   1.000
_cell.length_b   1.000
_cell.length_c   1.000
_cell.angle_alpha   90.00
_cell.angle_beta   90.00
_cell.angle_gamma   90.00
#
_symmetry.space_group_name_H-M   'P 1'
#
loop_
_entity.id
_entity.type
_entity.pdbx_description
1 polymer ?
#
loop_
_entity_poly.entity_id
_entity_poly.type
_entity_poly.pdbx_seq_one_letter_code
_entity_poly.pdbx_strand_id
1 'polypeptide(L)'
;MLRHPLVPSLSLACALAAGCAGTPALPPGAQAPDAPHPGTIALHDAWNGSTRTLRAQDYSESFTFRCFDTRGEPTERARAAWCVPVVEIESVSVDAAGRAVAPADAVRIESTAYGPGHHFLDHTLLMRNGRPPA
;
A
#
# COMPACT_ATOMS: atom_id res chain seq x y z
N MET A 1 -37.29 -10.83 -67.26
CA MET A 1 -37.17 -10.10 -65.98
C MET A 1 -37.37 -11.14 -64.86
N LEU A 2 -36.36 -11.96 -64.54
CA LEU A 2 -35.41 -11.80 -63.42
C LEU A 2 -36.00 -11.16 -62.15
N ARG A 3 -36.31 -11.97 -61.12
CA ARG A 3 -35.56 -12.09 -59.85
C ARG A 3 -36.39 -12.80 -58.76
N HIS A 4 -35.87 -13.92 -58.27
CA HIS A 4 -36.14 -14.40 -56.91
C HIS A 4 -35.38 -13.52 -55.91
N PRO A 5 -35.86 -13.43 -54.65
CA PRO A 5 -34.96 -13.62 -53.51
C PRO A 5 -35.58 -14.56 -52.46
N LEU A 6 -34.90 -15.63 -52.08
CA LEU A 6 -33.85 -15.72 -51.05
C LEU A 6 -34.39 -15.56 -49.61
N VAL A 7 -34.61 -16.70 -48.96
CA VAL A 7 -34.65 -16.85 -47.50
C VAL A 7 -33.21 -16.89 -46.99
N PRO A 8 -32.87 -16.20 -45.89
CA PRO A 8 -31.75 -16.64 -45.07
C PRO A 8 -32.19 -16.95 -43.63
N SER A 9 -31.72 -18.12 -43.21
CA SER A 9 -31.75 -18.72 -41.90
C SER A 9 -31.25 -17.79 -40.79
N LEU A 10 -32.04 -17.64 -39.73
CA LEU A 10 -31.62 -17.03 -38.47
C LEU A 10 -30.69 -18.00 -37.73
N SER A 11 -29.39 -17.84 -37.93
CA SER A 11 -28.36 -18.48 -37.10
C SER A 11 -28.43 -17.92 -35.69
N LEU A 12 -28.87 -18.74 -34.75
CA LEU A 12 -28.85 -18.46 -33.32
C LEU A 12 -27.39 -18.44 -32.84
N ALA A 13 -26.76 -17.27 -32.83
CA ALA A 13 -25.43 -17.10 -32.28
C ALA A 13 -25.54 -17.17 -30.75
N CYS A 14 -25.03 -18.27 -30.19
CA CYS A 14 -24.84 -18.45 -28.76
C CYS A 14 -23.78 -17.42 -28.30
N ALA A 15 -24.23 -16.32 -27.68
CA ALA A 15 -23.33 -15.41 -26.99
C ALA A 15 -22.78 -16.14 -25.76
N LEU A 16 -21.54 -16.63 -25.89
CA LEU A 16 -20.73 -17.04 -24.75
C LEU A 16 -20.61 -15.82 -23.82
N ALA A 17 -21.42 -15.81 -22.77
CA ALA A 17 -21.11 -15.05 -21.57
C ALA A 17 -19.83 -15.66 -21.00
N ALA A 18 -18.68 -15.18 -21.51
CA ALA A 18 -17.42 -15.32 -20.81
C ALA A 18 -17.64 -14.64 -19.47
N GLY A 19 -17.88 -15.44 -18.43
CA GLY A 19 -17.93 -14.96 -17.08
C GLY A 19 -16.68 -14.13 -16.87
N CYS A 20 -16.84 -12.84 -16.60
CA CYS A 20 -15.77 -12.04 -16.03
C CYS A 20 -15.40 -12.75 -14.74
N ALA A 21 -14.37 -13.60 -14.78
CA ALA A 21 -13.61 -13.96 -13.61
C ALA A 21 -13.15 -12.62 -13.05
N GLY A 22 -13.84 -12.16 -12.01
CA GLY A 22 -13.64 -10.85 -11.45
C GLY A 22 -12.16 -10.68 -11.16
N THR A 23 -11.57 -9.61 -11.70
CA THR A 23 -10.27 -9.14 -11.22
C THR A 23 -10.31 -9.18 -9.69
N PRO A 24 -9.31 -9.80 -9.03
CA PRO A 24 -9.24 -9.79 -7.58
C PRO A 24 -9.46 -8.37 -7.08
N ALA A 25 -10.39 -8.20 -6.12
CA ALA A 25 -10.64 -6.89 -5.55
C ALA A 25 -9.34 -6.40 -4.90
N LEU A 26 -8.84 -5.25 -5.35
CA LEU A 26 -7.67 -4.63 -4.76
C LEU A 26 -7.96 -4.23 -3.30
N PRO A 27 -6.96 -4.25 -2.42
CA PRO A 27 -7.17 -3.81 -1.05
C PRO A 27 -7.54 -2.32 -1.00
N PRO A 28 -8.21 -1.86 0.06
CA PRO A 28 -8.52 -0.44 0.25
C PRO A 28 -7.27 0.45 0.13
N GLY A 29 -7.42 1.58 -0.57
CA GLY A 29 -6.33 2.53 -0.80
C GLY A 29 -5.31 2.07 -1.85
N ALA A 30 -5.47 0.89 -2.46
CA ALA A 30 -4.65 0.48 -3.59
C ALA A 30 -4.89 1.38 -4.80
N GLN A 31 -3.80 1.73 -5.47
CA GLN A 31 -3.76 2.55 -6.66
C GLN A 31 -2.78 1.99 -7.68
N ALA A 32 -2.89 2.46 -8.92
CA ALA A 32 -1.94 2.12 -9.97
C ALA A 32 -0.50 2.52 -9.54
N PRO A 33 0.53 1.76 -9.94
CA PRO A 33 1.92 2.04 -9.54
C PRO A 33 2.45 3.39 -10.02
N ASP A 34 1.84 4.05 -11.00
CA ASP A 34 2.20 5.39 -11.47
C ASP A 34 1.37 6.50 -10.80
N ALA A 35 0.31 6.15 -10.08
CA ALA A 35 -0.53 7.12 -9.38
C ALA A 35 0.25 7.85 -8.28
N PRO A 36 0.15 9.18 -8.17
CA PRO A 36 0.94 9.96 -7.22
C PRO A 36 0.55 9.67 -5.76
N HIS A 37 1.42 10.05 -4.83
CA HIS A 37 1.08 10.03 -3.41
C HIS A 37 0.08 11.15 -3.10
N PRO A 38 -0.84 11.01 -2.13
CA PRO A 38 -1.72 12.08 -1.65
C PRO A 38 -1.04 13.33 -1.06
N GLY A 39 0.30 13.44 -1.12
CA GLY A 39 1.07 14.62 -0.71
C GLY A 39 1.70 14.55 0.69
N THR A 40 1.00 14.03 1.70
CA THR A 40 1.48 14.09 3.09
C THR A 40 1.34 12.79 3.85
N ILE A 41 2.21 12.59 4.85
CA ILE A 41 2.19 11.48 5.79
C ILE A 41 2.11 12.05 7.21
N ALA A 42 1.11 11.65 7.98
CA ALA A 42 1.03 11.98 9.40
C ALA A 42 1.97 11.06 10.19
N LEU A 43 2.85 11.63 11.02
CA LEU A 43 3.72 10.88 11.93
C LEU A 43 3.30 11.18 13.37
N HIS A 44 2.79 10.17 14.06
CA HIS A 44 2.40 10.23 15.46
C HIS A 44 3.55 9.69 16.33
N ASP A 45 4.15 10.58 17.13
CA ASP A 45 5.26 10.25 18.01
C ASP A 45 4.71 9.95 19.43
N ALA A 46 4.69 8.68 19.82
CA ALA A 46 4.11 8.26 21.10
C ALA A 46 4.86 8.80 22.33
N TRP A 47 6.15 9.10 22.21
CA TRP A 47 6.98 9.53 23.34
C TRP A 47 6.61 10.93 23.88
N ASN A 48 6.06 11.80 23.04
CA ASN A 48 5.62 13.14 23.43
C ASN A 48 4.18 13.47 23.00
N GLY A 49 3.50 12.53 22.34
CA GLY A 49 2.14 12.72 21.82
C GLY A 49 2.04 13.69 20.65
N SER A 50 3.15 14.08 20.04
CA SER A 50 3.15 15.03 18.93
C SER A 50 2.73 14.37 17.62
N THR A 51 2.12 15.15 16.74
CA THR A 51 1.85 14.76 15.35
C THR A 51 2.60 15.70 14.42
N ARG A 52 3.36 15.13 13.49
CA ARG A 52 4.10 15.87 12.45
C ARG A 52 3.56 15.51 11.08
N THR A 53 3.51 16.51 10.20
CA THR A 53 3.17 16.29 8.79
C THR A 53 4.45 16.22 7.98
N LEU A 54 4.74 15.04 7.43
CA LEU A 54 5.83 14.82 6.50
C LEU A 54 5.33 15.06 5.08
N ARG A 55 6.13 15.67 4.21
CA ARG A 55 5.81 15.74 2.78
C ARG A 55 6.35 14.50 2.09
N ALA A 56 5.49 13.74 1.42
CA ALA A 56 5.87 12.47 0.81
C ALA A 56 7.02 12.61 -0.20
N GLN A 57 7.05 13.72 -0.96
CA GLN A 57 8.10 14.02 -1.95
C GLN A 57 9.52 14.12 -1.36
N ASP A 58 9.65 14.31 -0.03
CA ASP A 58 10.94 14.42 0.64
C ASP A 58 11.53 13.03 0.99
N TYR A 59 10.84 11.93 0.65
CA TYR A 59 11.19 10.55 1.02
C TYR A 59 11.21 9.60 -0.19
N SER A 60 11.86 8.44 -0.04
CA SER A 60 11.92 7.41 -1.08
C SER A 60 10.55 6.78 -1.34
N GLU A 61 10.39 6.18 -2.53
CA GLU A 61 9.18 5.43 -2.88
C GLU A 61 8.93 4.25 -1.92
N SER A 62 9.99 3.58 -1.48
CA SER A 62 9.90 2.48 -0.51
C SER A 62 9.40 2.92 0.87
N PHE A 63 9.59 4.20 1.22
CA PHE A 63 9.05 4.77 2.45
C PHE A 63 7.58 5.16 2.28
N THR A 64 7.27 5.81 1.15
CA THR A 64 5.97 6.41 0.87
C THR A 64 4.92 5.44 0.32
N PHE A 65 5.33 4.25 -0.12
CA PHE A 65 4.43 3.24 -0.66
C PHE A 65 4.76 1.83 -0.16
N ARG A 66 3.72 0.99 -0.14
CA ARG A 66 3.85 -0.47 -0.15
C ARG A 66 3.30 -1.00 -1.46
N CYS A 67 4.14 -1.70 -2.21
CA CYS A 67 3.85 -2.10 -3.59
C CYS A 67 3.93 -3.61 -3.72
N PHE A 68 3.05 -4.16 -4.57
CA PHE A 68 2.85 -5.60 -4.67
C PHE A 68 2.72 -6.05 -6.13
N ASP A 69 3.22 -7.23 -6.44
CA ASP A 69 3.10 -7.85 -7.77
C ASP A 69 1.67 -8.38 -8.02
N THR A 70 1.44 -8.99 -9.18
CA THR A 70 0.13 -9.57 -9.55
C THR A 70 -0.30 -10.74 -8.66
N ARG A 71 0.61 -11.30 -7.88
CA ARG A 71 0.35 -12.38 -6.90
C ARG A 71 0.17 -11.84 -5.49
N GLY A 72 0.28 -10.52 -5.28
CA GLY A 72 0.21 -9.90 -3.96
C GLY A 72 1.50 -9.99 -3.17
N GLU A 73 2.63 -10.28 -3.81
CA GLU A 73 3.94 -10.34 -3.15
C GLU A 73 4.60 -8.95 -3.14
N PRO A 74 5.27 -8.53 -2.06
CA PRO A 74 5.99 -7.26 -2.01
C PRO A 74 7.01 -7.12 -3.15
N THR A 75 7.04 -5.96 -3.80
CA THR A 75 7.95 -5.70 -4.93
C THR A 75 8.29 -4.22 -5.05
N GLU A 76 9.28 -3.90 -5.88
CA GLU A 76 9.60 -2.53 -6.25
C GLU A 76 8.47 -1.91 -7.08
N ARG A 77 8.18 -0.63 -6.85
CA ARG A 77 7.10 0.12 -7.52
C ARG A 77 7.14 -0.01 -9.05
N ALA A 78 8.32 0.02 -9.65
CA ALA A 78 8.53 -0.11 -11.09
C ALA A 78 8.04 -1.45 -11.69
N ARG A 79 7.86 -2.49 -10.86
CA ARG A 79 7.41 -3.83 -11.26
C ARG A 79 6.07 -4.21 -10.62
N ALA A 80 5.46 -3.29 -9.87
CA ALA A 80 4.25 -3.56 -9.12
C ALA A 80 3.04 -3.63 -10.04
N ALA A 81 2.03 -4.39 -9.62
CA ALA A 81 0.70 -4.33 -10.22
C ALA A 81 -0.14 -3.23 -9.56
N TRP A 82 0.09 -2.97 -8.27
CA TRP A 82 -0.58 -1.94 -7.48
C TRP A 82 0.28 -1.54 -6.29
N CYS A 83 0.00 -0.36 -5.74
CA CYS A 83 0.64 0.14 -4.53
C CYS A 83 -0.40 0.77 -3.60
N VAL A 84 -0.11 0.82 -2.30
CA VAL A 84 -0.88 1.57 -1.31
C VAL A 84 0.02 2.69 -0.77
N PRO A 85 -0.42 3.97 -0.77
CA PRO A 85 0.33 5.05 -0.16
C PRO A 85 0.35 4.90 1.36
N VAL A 86 1.49 5.15 1.98
CA VAL A 86 1.60 5.30 3.43
C VAL A 86 1.18 6.71 3.80
N VAL A 87 0.03 6.87 4.45
CA VAL A 87 -0.49 8.21 4.81
C VAL A 87 -0.35 8.52 6.29
N GLU A 88 -0.06 7.51 7.10
CA GLU A 88 0.07 7.64 8.54
C GLU A 88 1.13 6.66 9.07
N ILE A 89 1.90 7.10 10.06
CA ILE A 89 2.89 6.29 10.77
C ILE A 89 2.73 6.57 12.26
N GLU A 90 2.58 5.51 13.04
CA GLU A 90 2.72 5.57 14.50
C GLU A 90 4.13 5.12 14.87
N SER A 91 4.80 5.89 15.73
CA SER A 91 6.19 5.65 16.13
C SER A 91 6.32 5.61 17.65
N VAL A 92 6.88 4.51 18.16
CA VAL A 92 7.15 4.28 19.57
C VAL A 92 8.65 4.10 19.75
N SER A 93 9.29 5.03 20.47
CA SER A 93 10.72 5.04 20.73
C SER A 93 11.01 4.89 22.22
N VAL A 94 11.82 3.90 22.59
CA VAL A 94 12.12 3.58 24.00
C VAL A 94 13.61 3.45 24.28
N ASP A 95 14.00 3.80 25.51
CA ASP A 95 15.34 3.57 26.05
C ASP A 95 15.54 2.11 26.51
N ALA A 96 16.72 1.79 27.03
CA ALA A 96 17.04 0.43 27.51
C ALA A 96 16.23 0.00 28.74
N ALA A 97 15.60 0.93 29.45
CA ALA A 97 14.69 0.66 30.56
C ALA A 97 13.23 0.54 30.10
N GLY A 98 12.96 0.63 28.79
CA GLY A 98 11.62 0.58 28.23
C GLY A 98 10.82 1.88 28.40
N ARG A 99 11.45 2.98 28.80
CA ARG A 99 10.78 4.28 28.94
C ARG A 99 10.71 4.98 27.60
N ALA A 100 9.59 5.63 27.34
CA ALA A 100 9.44 6.43 26.12
C ALA A 100 10.41 7.63 26.14
N VAL A 101 11.16 7.78 25.06
CA VAL A 101 12.19 8.83 24.88
C VAL A 101 12.19 9.33 23.45
N ALA A 102 12.85 10.47 23.20
CA ALA A 102 13.03 10.96 21.84
C ALA A 102 13.77 9.92 20.96
N PRO A 103 13.49 9.84 19.64
CA PRO A 103 14.11 8.86 18.74
C PRO A 103 15.64 8.88 18.70
N ALA A 104 16.26 10.04 18.99
CA ALA A 104 17.71 10.17 19.04
C ALA A 104 18.34 9.40 20.21
N ASP A 105 17.61 9.27 21.32
CA ASP A 105 18.05 8.65 22.57
C ASP A 105 17.54 7.20 22.72
N ALA A 106 16.72 6.75 21.77
CA ALA A 106 16.07 5.44 21.81
C ALA A 106 17.04 4.32 21.42
N VAL A 107 16.94 3.20 22.12
CA VAL A 107 17.64 1.96 21.77
C VAL A 107 16.79 1.06 20.87
N ARG A 108 15.47 1.26 20.90
CA ARG A 108 14.47 0.57 20.09
C ARG A 108 13.44 1.57 19.57
N ILE A 109 13.12 1.48 18.29
CA ILE A 109 12.02 2.21 17.66
C ILE A 109 11.13 1.21 16.94
N GLU A 110 9.87 1.22 17.28
CA GLU A 110 8.81 0.47 16.64
C GLU A 110 7.96 1.44 15.82
N SER A 111 7.72 1.13 14.55
CA SER A 111 6.87 1.96 13.69
C SER A 111 5.83 1.12 12.98
N THR A 112 4.59 1.55 13.03
CA THR A 112 3.48 0.94 12.29
C THR A 112 3.02 1.91 11.21
N ALA A 113 2.98 1.46 9.96
CA ALA A 113 2.54 2.28 8.84
C ALA A 113 1.11 1.92 8.42
N TYR A 114 0.34 2.94 8.07
CA TYR A 114 -1.04 2.82 7.65
C TYR A 114 -1.30 3.52 6.31
N GLY A 115 -2.19 2.92 5.54
CA GLY A 115 -2.77 3.48 4.33
C GLY A 115 -4.03 4.29 4.61
N PRO A 116 -4.67 4.84 3.56
CA PRO A 116 -5.91 5.60 3.68
C PRO A 116 -6.96 4.86 4.50
N GLY A 117 -7.68 5.55 5.39
CA GLY A 117 -8.67 4.90 6.25
C GLY A 117 -8.07 4.10 7.41
N HIS A 118 -6.81 4.35 7.78
CA HIS A 118 -6.10 3.70 8.88
C HIS A 118 -5.96 2.17 8.68
N HIS A 119 -5.77 1.76 7.42
CA HIS A 119 -5.54 0.35 7.08
C HIS A 119 -4.08 -0.01 7.34
N PHE A 120 -3.84 -1.01 8.20
CA PHE A 120 -2.51 -1.51 8.48
C PHE A 120 -1.79 -1.94 7.21
N LEU A 121 -0.53 -1.49 7.05
CA LEU A 121 0.33 -1.89 5.94
C LEU A 121 1.49 -2.74 6.42
N ASP A 122 2.26 -2.23 7.39
CA ASP A 122 3.37 -2.97 7.99
C ASP A 122 3.74 -2.47 9.39
N HIS A 123 4.63 -3.24 10.01
CA HIS A 123 5.27 -2.92 11.27
C HIS A 123 6.77 -3.14 11.13
N THR A 124 7.56 -2.18 11.59
CA THR A 124 9.02 -2.22 11.54
C THR A 124 9.60 -2.04 12.93
N LEU A 125 10.69 -2.77 13.18
CA LEU A 125 11.44 -2.71 14.43
C LEU A 125 12.89 -2.35 14.12
N LEU A 126 13.34 -1.21 14.65
CA LEU A 126 14.72 -0.76 14.58
C LEU A 126 15.38 -0.87 15.95
N MET A 127 16.47 -1.64 16.03
CA MET A 127 17.33 -1.72 17.21
C MET A 127 18.61 -0.92 16.95
N ARG A 128 18.85 0.15 17.70
CA ARG A 128 20.04 1.02 17.52
C ARG A 128 21.31 0.47 18.17
N ASN A 129 21.17 -0.40 19.18
CA ASN A 129 22.30 -0.87 19.99
C ASN A 129 22.66 -2.35 19.78
N GLY A 130 22.39 -2.92 18.61
CA GLY A 130 22.94 -4.22 18.19
C GLY A 130 22.56 -5.44 19.04
N ARG A 131 21.69 -5.30 20.05
CA ARG A 131 21.18 -6.42 20.84
C ARG A 131 19.82 -6.84 20.26
N PRO A 132 19.72 -8.02 19.62
CA PRO A 132 18.42 -8.58 19.28
C PRO A 132 17.62 -8.85 20.56
N PRO A 133 16.28 -8.89 20.51
CA PRO A 133 15.48 -9.36 21.64
C PRO A 133 15.92 -10.79 22.04
N ALA A 134 15.97 -11.03 23.35
CA ALA A 134 16.21 -12.35 23.94
C ALA A 134 14.93 -13.20 23.92
#